data_AF-A0A0T7BQ30-F1
#
_entry.id   AF-A0A0T7BQ30-F1
#
_cell.length_a   1.000
_cell.length_b   1.000
_cell.length_c   1.000
_cell.angle_alpha   90.00
_cell.angle_beta   90.00
_cell.angle_gamma   90.00
#
_symmetry.space_group_name_H-M   'P 1'
#
loop_
_entity.id
_entity.type
_entity.pdbx_description
1 polymer ?
#
loop_
_entity_poly.entity_id
_entity_poly.type
_entity_poly.pdbx_seq_one_letter_code
_entity_poly.pdbx_strand_id
1 'polypeptide(L)'
;MSTLPISEAIIRHNSNASSYSRGEDYYRRGAVYDVKKRGNLLQASVEGSEIKPYRVSVNFDAGGITLACCSCPYDYDGWCKHIVATLLTCTRASNAITERPTPEQLLDKLDHLQTQSLVQELLRKNPELIDDIDTFVSLLNSPPSNKKSPPPKRRSQIDVTPIRSQVRRILRDGLKELEYGSEEDPFTEELTTIIEQAQEFALQSDGTSAIAILEAITSTYAEEWDELAEYGGDCYSIAEPLDIAWTEAILCEDIPEAQATDLQVMLESWQDEIAADFGMSLEALKQGWNYEPLQQIMAGNNSVTLWQEDTRPDFADDLISIRLDFLERQNRYPEYLNLAFAEGMTQQYLTKLAALGRIDEAMSAAKTQMDNAETAFALAMVLRDDGYLSEALGIARSGLHLPGNCTYDFASWTSDFAQGMGDTATALNASMVAFEAKPSFRDYQKVENFAGEAWLQIKPDLLEILRESDNWYAKSAKVDIFLHEGLIDEAIATVSSDSYYASESLERVMDAAIPHRPDWVIVKARQIAEEIMNQGKADRYDNAVRWLKKVKAAYVQLGKQSQWSVYRAQLENIHGRKRKLMELFKGLNKV
;
A
#
# COMPACT_ATOMS: atom_id res chain seq x y z
N MET A 1 -0.34 -24.23 -25.15
CA MET A 1 -0.33 -23.88 -23.71
C MET A 1 0.66 -22.75 -23.56
N SER A 2 0.21 -21.52 -23.30
CA SER A 2 1.13 -20.43 -22.98
C SER A 2 1.86 -20.80 -21.69
N THR A 3 3.18 -20.92 -21.76
CA THR A 3 4.05 -21.09 -20.60
C THR A 3 3.78 -19.93 -19.65
N LEU A 4 3.42 -20.24 -18.40
CA LEU A 4 3.29 -19.20 -17.37
C LEU A 4 4.63 -18.47 -17.24
N PRO A 5 4.66 -17.13 -17.18
CA PRO A 5 5.87 -16.34 -17.01
C PRO A 5 6.35 -16.39 -15.54
N ILE A 6 6.45 -17.59 -14.99
CA ILE A 6 6.70 -17.87 -13.58
C ILE A 6 7.85 -18.87 -13.50
N SER A 7 8.88 -18.53 -12.74
CA SER A 7 10.06 -19.37 -12.52
C SER A 7 10.28 -19.60 -11.03
N GLU A 8 11.00 -20.67 -10.66
CA GLU A 8 11.35 -20.89 -9.26
C GLU A 8 12.25 -19.78 -8.69
N ALA A 9 13.04 -19.12 -9.54
CA ALA A 9 13.83 -17.97 -9.14
C ALA A 9 12.92 -16.83 -8.68
N ILE A 10 11.88 -16.48 -9.46
CA ILE A 10 10.88 -15.47 -9.10
C ILE A 10 10.23 -15.81 -7.75
N ILE A 11 9.85 -17.08 -7.53
CA ILE A 11 9.22 -17.51 -6.28
C ILE A 11 10.18 -17.32 -5.09
N ARG A 12 11.46 -17.67 -5.25
CA ARG A 12 12.48 -17.45 -4.21
C ARG A 12 12.72 -15.97 -3.95
N HIS A 13 12.84 -15.15 -4.98
CA HIS A 13 13.08 -13.70 -4.87
C HIS A 13 11.91 -12.93 -4.28
N ASN A 14 10.72 -13.51 -4.26
CA ASN A 14 9.54 -12.89 -3.71
C ASN A 14 9.10 -13.49 -2.38
N SER A 15 9.85 -14.44 -1.79
CA SER A 15 9.51 -15.03 -0.50
C SER A 15 10.73 -15.16 0.41
N ASN A 16 10.54 -14.97 1.72
CA ASN A 16 11.61 -15.27 2.67
C ASN A 16 11.87 -16.79 2.77
N ALA A 17 13.04 -17.17 3.29
CA ALA A 17 13.48 -18.57 3.36
C ALA A 17 12.50 -19.48 4.14
N SER A 18 11.85 -18.96 5.19
CA SER A 18 10.87 -19.70 6.00
C SER A 18 9.58 -19.96 5.22
N SER A 19 9.02 -18.92 4.59
CA SER A 19 7.84 -19.02 3.73
C SER A 19 8.09 -19.93 2.54
N TYR A 20 9.26 -19.85 1.91
CA TYR A 20 9.63 -20.74 0.82
C TYR A 20 9.69 -22.21 1.25
N SER A 21 10.41 -22.50 2.34
CA SER A 21 10.54 -23.85 2.90
C SER A 21 9.19 -24.46 3.30
N ARG A 22 8.31 -23.68 3.92
CA ARG A 22 6.95 -24.13 4.27
C ARG A 22 6.09 -24.30 3.02
N GLY A 23 6.25 -23.46 2.00
CA GLY A 23 5.54 -23.59 0.73
C GLY A 23 5.92 -24.87 -0.01
N GLU A 24 7.20 -25.24 0.00
CA GLU A 24 7.71 -26.52 -0.49
C GLU A 24 7.05 -27.71 0.20
N ASP A 25 6.90 -27.65 1.53
CA ASP A 25 6.23 -28.70 2.30
C ASP A 25 4.75 -28.83 1.92
N TYR A 26 4.05 -27.72 1.71
CA TYR A 26 2.65 -27.71 1.28
C TYR A 26 2.48 -28.28 -0.14
N TYR A 27 3.37 -27.89 -1.06
CA TYR A 27 3.44 -28.48 -2.40
C TYR A 27 3.66 -29.99 -2.34
N ARG A 28 4.64 -30.48 -1.58
CA ARG A 28 4.95 -31.92 -1.44
C ARG A 28 3.80 -32.73 -0.84
N ARG A 29 3.01 -32.12 0.03
CA ARG A 29 1.82 -32.75 0.64
C ARG A 29 0.60 -32.75 -0.29
N GLY A 30 0.66 -32.08 -1.44
CA GLY A 30 -0.49 -31.93 -2.33
C GLY A 30 -1.58 -31.05 -1.76
N ALA A 31 -1.24 -30.08 -0.89
CA ALA A 31 -2.22 -29.21 -0.23
C ALA A 31 -2.88 -28.20 -1.18
N VAL A 32 -2.36 -28.04 -2.40
CA VAL A 32 -2.89 -27.14 -3.43
C VAL A 32 -3.79 -27.93 -4.38
N TYR A 33 -5.01 -27.46 -4.58
CA TYR A 33 -5.99 -28.08 -5.46
C TYR A 33 -6.87 -27.04 -6.15
N ASP A 34 -7.69 -27.51 -7.10
CA ASP A 34 -8.59 -26.67 -7.89
C ASP A 34 -7.88 -25.50 -8.60
N VAL A 35 -6.68 -25.77 -9.13
CA VAL A 35 -5.87 -24.77 -9.83
C VAL A 35 -6.52 -24.46 -11.19
N LYS A 36 -6.97 -23.23 -11.36
CA LYS A 36 -7.67 -22.73 -12.54
C LYS A 36 -6.92 -21.55 -13.14
N LYS A 37 -6.86 -21.53 -14.47
CA LYS A 37 -6.36 -20.37 -15.23
C LYS A 37 -7.47 -19.80 -16.10
N ARG A 38 -7.70 -18.49 -16.04
CA ARG A 38 -8.62 -17.73 -16.89
C ARG A 38 -7.86 -16.53 -17.47
N GLY A 39 -7.43 -16.64 -18.72
CA GLY A 39 -6.56 -15.62 -19.33
C GLY A 39 -5.28 -15.45 -18.51
N ASN A 40 -5.11 -14.24 -17.95
CA ASN A 40 -3.97 -13.79 -17.14
C ASN A 40 -4.15 -13.95 -15.62
N LEU A 41 -5.27 -14.54 -15.19
CA LEU A 41 -5.57 -14.81 -13.78
C LEU A 41 -5.42 -16.31 -13.48
N LEU A 42 -4.58 -16.60 -12.49
CA LEU A 42 -4.46 -17.92 -11.87
C LEU A 42 -5.17 -17.91 -10.50
N GLN A 43 -5.97 -18.94 -10.23
CA GLN A 43 -6.64 -19.13 -8.95
C GLN A 43 -6.40 -20.54 -8.42
N ALA A 44 -6.24 -20.68 -7.11
CA ALA A 44 -6.10 -21.99 -6.47
C ALA A 44 -6.70 -21.98 -5.07
N SER A 45 -7.07 -23.17 -4.59
CA SER A 45 -7.42 -23.43 -3.20
C SER A 45 -6.28 -24.16 -2.50
N VAL A 46 -5.95 -23.73 -1.28
CA VAL A 46 -4.85 -24.29 -0.49
C VAL A 46 -5.37 -24.72 0.87
N GLU A 47 -5.25 -26.01 1.18
CA GLU A 47 -5.52 -26.52 2.53
C GLU A 47 -4.54 -25.91 3.53
N GLY A 48 -5.03 -25.56 4.71
CA GLY A 48 -4.22 -24.92 5.75
C GLY A 48 -4.73 -25.24 7.15
N SER A 49 -4.45 -24.36 8.11
CA SER A 49 -4.89 -24.52 9.50
C SER A 49 -6.37 -24.25 9.71
N GLU A 50 -7.01 -23.51 8.81
CA GLU A 50 -8.44 -23.18 8.87
C GLU A 50 -9.30 -24.29 8.27
N ILE A 51 -10.56 -24.37 8.72
CA ILE A 51 -11.55 -25.31 8.18
C ILE A 51 -11.84 -25.01 6.71
N LYS A 52 -11.90 -23.72 6.35
CA LYS A 52 -12.06 -23.29 4.96
C LYS A 52 -10.67 -23.16 4.32
N PRO A 53 -10.48 -23.67 3.09
CA PRO A 53 -9.21 -23.51 2.38
C PRO A 53 -8.93 -22.04 2.10
N TYR A 54 -7.65 -21.68 2.11
CA TYR A 54 -7.20 -20.36 1.69
C TYR A 54 -7.32 -20.24 0.17
N ARG A 55 -7.72 -19.05 -0.30
CA ARG A 55 -7.82 -18.74 -1.73
C ARG A 55 -6.61 -17.93 -2.15
N VAL A 56 -5.93 -18.38 -3.20
CA VAL A 56 -4.81 -17.70 -3.82
C VAL A 56 -5.25 -17.21 -5.19
N SER A 57 -4.95 -15.95 -5.50
CA SER A 57 -5.16 -15.31 -6.79
C SER A 57 -3.86 -14.67 -7.25
N VAL A 58 -3.42 -14.97 -8.47
CA VAL A 58 -2.19 -14.41 -9.06
C VAL A 58 -2.50 -13.87 -10.45
N ASN A 59 -2.28 -12.57 -10.64
CA ASN A 59 -2.32 -11.91 -11.95
C ASN A 59 -0.91 -11.81 -12.51
N PHE A 60 -0.78 -11.95 -13.83
CA PHE A 60 0.47 -11.85 -14.54
C PHE A 60 0.28 -11.35 -15.97
N ASP A 61 1.33 -10.77 -16.53
CA ASP A 61 1.44 -10.37 -17.93
C ASP A 61 2.73 -10.95 -18.53
N ALA A 62 3.08 -10.55 -19.76
CA ALA A 62 4.34 -10.99 -20.37
C ALA A 62 5.59 -10.44 -19.64
N GLY A 63 5.45 -9.41 -18.80
CA GLY A 63 6.48 -8.86 -17.92
C GLY A 63 6.55 -9.55 -16.54
N GLY A 64 5.79 -10.62 -16.30
CA GLY A 64 5.83 -11.40 -15.07
C GLY A 64 4.59 -11.25 -14.19
N ILE A 65 4.73 -11.53 -12.89
CA ILE A 65 3.62 -11.42 -11.93
C ILE A 65 3.36 -9.94 -11.62
N THR A 66 2.11 -9.50 -11.76
CA THR A 66 1.68 -8.14 -11.43
C THR A 66 1.08 -8.05 -10.04
N LEU A 67 0.37 -9.09 -9.61
CA LEU A 67 -0.24 -9.15 -8.28
C LEU A 67 -0.33 -10.60 -7.80
N ALA A 68 -0.03 -10.83 -6.52
CA ALA A 68 -0.23 -12.11 -5.87
C ALA A 68 -0.90 -11.90 -4.51
N CYS A 69 -2.14 -12.38 -4.37
CA CYS A 69 -2.93 -12.25 -3.16
C CYS A 69 -3.27 -13.62 -2.57
N CYS A 70 -3.33 -13.68 -1.25
CA CYS A 70 -3.81 -14.85 -0.53
C CYS A 70 -4.75 -14.43 0.59
N SER A 71 -5.85 -15.16 0.78
CA SER A 71 -6.83 -14.89 1.84
C SER A 71 -6.35 -15.28 3.26
N CYS A 72 -5.04 -15.40 3.50
CA CYS A 72 -4.50 -15.79 4.79
C CYS A 72 -4.08 -14.56 5.59
N PRO A 73 -4.12 -14.59 6.94
CA PRO A 73 -3.79 -13.45 7.79
C PRO A 73 -2.28 -13.20 7.91
N TYR A 74 -1.51 -13.53 6.87
CA TYR A 74 -0.06 -13.34 6.86
C TYR A 74 0.23 -11.88 6.50
N ASP A 75 0.91 -11.17 7.39
CA ASP A 75 1.24 -9.75 7.31
C ASP A 75 2.77 -9.49 7.28
N TYR A 76 3.57 -10.54 7.19
CA TYR A 76 5.03 -10.44 7.12
C TYR A 76 5.53 -10.21 5.69
N ASP A 77 6.82 -9.90 5.56
CA ASP A 77 7.45 -9.61 4.27
C ASP A 77 7.46 -10.82 3.29
N GLY A 78 7.25 -10.51 2.01
CA GLY A 78 7.21 -11.45 0.89
C GLY A 78 5.93 -12.30 0.76
N TRP A 79 5.89 -13.15 -0.25
CA TRP A 79 4.82 -14.09 -0.51
C TRP A 79 4.73 -15.15 0.57
N CYS A 80 3.51 -15.34 1.07
CA CYS A 80 3.23 -16.37 2.07
C CYS A 80 3.43 -17.77 1.49
N LYS A 81 3.59 -18.76 2.37
CA LYS A 81 3.72 -20.18 2.02
C LYS A 81 2.63 -20.72 1.06
N HIS A 82 1.40 -20.17 1.09
CA HIS A 82 0.30 -20.64 0.22
C HIS A 82 0.47 -20.14 -1.22
N ILE A 83 0.92 -18.89 -1.39
CA ILE A 83 1.29 -18.34 -2.71
C ILE A 83 2.46 -19.15 -3.26
N VAL A 84 3.52 -19.33 -2.47
CA VAL A 84 4.67 -20.17 -2.84
C VAL A 84 4.23 -21.56 -3.29
N ALA A 85 3.44 -22.27 -2.48
CA ALA A 85 2.98 -23.62 -2.81
C ALA A 85 2.17 -23.65 -4.12
N THR A 86 1.30 -22.65 -4.33
CA THR A 86 0.50 -22.52 -5.55
C THR A 86 1.38 -22.33 -6.78
N LEU A 87 2.34 -21.41 -6.69
CA LEU A 87 3.26 -21.11 -7.80
C LEU A 87 4.18 -22.30 -8.09
N LEU A 88 4.71 -22.98 -7.07
CA LEU A 88 5.49 -24.22 -7.24
C LEU A 88 4.67 -25.32 -7.91
N THR A 89 3.39 -25.47 -7.54
CA THR A 89 2.47 -26.41 -8.19
C THR A 89 2.33 -26.10 -9.68
N CYS A 90 2.17 -24.81 -10.03
CA CYS A 90 2.02 -24.40 -11.41
C CYS A 90 3.30 -24.59 -12.24
N THR A 91 4.47 -24.31 -11.67
CA THR A 91 5.77 -24.45 -12.34
C THR A 91 6.18 -25.90 -12.52
N ARG A 92 5.93 -26.76 -11.51
CA ARG A 92 6.42 -28.15 -11.50
C ARG A 92 5.41 -29.17 -12.01
N ALA A 93 4.11 -28.86 -11.94
CA ALA A 93 3.02 -29.74 -12.35
C ALA A 93 1.99 -28.99 -13.19
N SER A 94 2.42 -28.52 -14.37
CA SER A 94 1.57 -27.73 -15.28
C SER A 94 0.29 -28.45 -15.74
N ASN A 95 0.29 -29.79 -15.70
CA ASN A 95 -0.89 -30.62 -15.96
C ASN A 95 -1.99 -30.51 -14.88
N ALA A 96 -1.68 -29.97 -13.70
CA ALA A 96 -2.67 -29.70 -12.66
C ALA A 96 -3.52 -28.45 -12.96
N ILE A 97 -3.09 -27.59 -13.89
CA ILE A 97 -3.77 -26.35 -14.23
C ILE A 97 -4.92 -26.65 -15.18
N THR A 98 -6.14 -26.37 -14.73
CA THR A 98 -7.32 -26.44 -15.59
C THR A 98 -7.57 -25.09 -16.24
N GLU A 99 -7.38 -24.98 -17.55
CA GLU A 99 -7.81 -23.80 -18.30
C GLU A 99 -9.34 -23.72 -18.29
N ARG A 100 -9.85 -22.54 -17.94
CA ARG A 100 -11.27 -22.21 -17.92
C ARG A 100 -11.49 -20.96 -18.79
N PRO A 101 -12.65 -20.86 -19.45
CA PRO A 101 -12.97 -19.66 -20.22
C PRO A 101 -12.92 -18.42 -19.33
N THR A 102 -12.54 -17.28 -19.89
CA THR A 102 -12.60 -16.00 -19.18
C THR A 102 -14.05 -15.61 -18.90
N PRO A 103 -14.31 -14.66 -17.99
CA PRO A 103 -15.66 -14.12 -17.80
C PRO A 103 -16.27 -13.62 -19.11
N GLU A 104 -15.51 -12.91 -19.95
CA GLU A 104 -15.95 -12.39 -21.25
C GLU A 104 -16.36 -13.54 -22.17
N GLN A 105 -15.53 -14.58 -22.29
CA GLN A 105 -15.85 -15.77 -23.09
C GLN A 105 -17.05 -16.58 -22.58
N LEU A 106 -17.40 -16.46 -21.30
CA LEU A 106 -18.62 -17.05 -20.74
C LEU A 106 -19.84 -16.20 -21.07
N LEU A 107 -19.72 -14.88 -20.95
CA LEU A 107 -20.77 -13.91 -21.23
C LEU A 107 -21.09 -13.83 -22.73
N ASP A 108 -20.09 -13.92 -23.61
CA ASP A 108 -20.24 -13.94 -25.08
C ASP A 108 -21.11 -15.10 -25.59
N LYS A 109 -21.34 -16.13 -24.77
CA LYS A 109 -22.20 -17.28 -25.10
C LYS A 109 -23.66 -17.05 -24.76
N LEU A 110 -23.98 -15.95 -24.08
CA LEU A 110 -25.32 -15.62 -23.62
C LEU A 110 -25.89 -14.52 -24.51
N ASP A 111 -27.17 -14.63 -24.85
CA ASP A 111 -27.90 -13.51 -25.42
C ASP A 111 -28.26 -12.47 -24.34
N HIS A 112 -28.82 -11.32 -24.75
CA HIS A 112 -29.18 -10.24 -23.82
C HIS A 112 -30.18 -10.69 -22.73
N LEU A 113 -31.16 -11.53 -23.05
CA LEU A 113 -32.18 -11.99 -22.09
C LEU A 113 -31.58 -13.00 -21.10
N GLN A 114 -30.69 -13.87 -21.57
CA GLN A 114 -29.96 -14.82 -20.76
C GLN A 114 -28.97 -14.13 -19.83
N THR A 115 -28.25 -13.11 -20.31
CA THR A 115 -27.37 -12.28 -19.50
C THR A 115 -28.16 -11.54 -18.42
N GLN A 116 -29.29 -10.93 -18.76
CA GLN A 116 -30.17 -10.28 -17.78
C GLN A 116 -30.66 -11.29 -16.72
N SER A 117 -31.06 -12.49 -17.14
CA SER A 117 -31.49 -13.55 -16.23
C SER A 117 -30.36 -14.02 -15.30
N LEU A 118 -29.13 -14.12 -15.82
CA LEU A 118 -27.94 -14.45 -15.03
C LEU A 118 -27.68 -13.36 -13.97
N VAL A 119 -27.72 -12.08 -14.35
CA VAL A 119 -27.54 -10.97 -13.40
C VAL A 119 -28.60 -11.02 -12.30
N GLN A 120 -29.88 -11.21 -12.64
CA GLN A 120 -30.95 -11.35 -11.65
C GLN A 120 -30.74 -12.55 -10.70
N GLU A 121 -30.23 -13.68 -11.21
CA GLU A 121 -29.89 -14.83 -10.39
C GLU A 121 -28.71 -14.55 -9.44
N LEU A 122 -27.68 -13.84 -9.91
CA LEU A 122 -26.53 -13.44 -9.11
C LEU A 122 -26.95 -12.48 -7.99
N LEU A 123 -27.77 -11.48 -8.30
CA LEU A 123 -28.33 -10.55 -7.32
C LEU A 123 -29.17 -11.27 -6.26
N ARG A 124 -29.93 -12.31 -6.63
CA ARG A 124 -30.71 -13.09 -5.66
C ARG A 124 -29.83 -13.86 -4.68
N LYS A 125 -28.66 -14.31 -5.14
CA LYS A 125 -27.71 -15.08 -4.32
C LYS A 125 -26.78 -14.19 -3.50
N ASN A 126 -26.50 -13.00 -4.01
CA ASN A 126 -25.61 -12.00 -3.42
C ASN A 126 -26.35 -10.64 -3.41
N PRO A 127 -27.30 -10.43 -2.48
CA PRO A 127 -28.09 -9.19 -2.42
C PRO A 127 -27.26 -7.93 -2.21
N GLU A 128 -26.06 -8.05 -1.66
CA GLU A 128 -25.11 -6.96 -1.48
C GLU A 128 -24.66 -6.32 -2.81
N LEU A 129 -24.73 -7.06 -3.93
CA LEU A 129 -24.36 -6.53 -5.25
C LEU A 129 -25.45 -5.62 -5.86
N ILE A 130 -26.61 -5.50 -5.22
CA ILE A 130 -27.72 -4.68 -5.74
C ILE A 130 -27.30 -3.21 -5.81
N ASP A 131 -26.62 -2.71 -4.78
CA ASP A 131 -26.18 -1.31 -4.68
C ASP A 131 -25.10 -0.99 -5.74
N ASP A 132 -24.17 -1.93 -5.98
CA ASP A 132 -23.17 -1.82 -7.04
C ASP A 132 -23.81 -1.74 -8.44
N ILE A 133 -24.86 -2.55 -8.68
CA ILE A 133 -25.57 -2.55 -9.96
C ILE A 133 -26.42 -1.29 -10.14
N ASP A 134 -27.04 -0.77 -9.08
CA ASP A 134 -27.80 0.48 -9.14
C ASP A 134 -26.88 1.65 -9.54
N THR A 135 -25.69 1.70 -8.95
CA THR A 135 -24.62 2.65 -9.31
C THR A 135 -24.22 2.48 -10.79
N PHE A 136 -23.92 1.26 -11.23
CA PHE A 136 -23.51 0.98 -12.60
C PHE A 136 -24.59 1.29 -13.65
N VAL A 137 -25.86 1.00 -13.35
CA VAL A 137 -27.00 1.28 -14.24
C VAL A 137 -27.26 2.78 -14.35
N SER A 138 -27.06 3.52 -13.25
CA SER A 138 -27.15 4.99 -13.24
C SER A 138 -26.06 5.63 -14.10
N LEU A 139 -24.84 5.08 -14.08
CA LEU A 139 -23.72 5.51 -14.94
C LEU A 139 -24.01 5.26 -16.43
N LEU A 140 -24.55 4.09 -16.80
CA LEU A 140 -24.80 3.73 -18.21
C LEU A 140 -26.00 4.43 -18.86
N ASN A 141 -27.04 4.73 -18.08
CA ASN A 141 -28.25 5.38 -18.62
C ASN A 141 -28.18 6.91 -18.65
N SER A 142 -27.04 7.47 -18.22
CA SER A 142 -26.74 8.88 -18.43
C SER A 142 -26.48 9.11 -19.93
N PRO A 143 -27.35 9.84 -20.65
CA PRO A 143 -27.22 9.98 -22.10
C PRO A 143 -25.95 10.75 -22.48
N PRO A 144 -25.29 10.47 -23.62
CA PRO A 144 -24.28 11.38 -24.15
C PRO A 144 -24.96 12.72 -24.41
N SER A 145 -24.56 13.74 -23.67
CA SER A 145 -25.06 15.10 -23.76
C SER A 145 -24.62 15.73 -25.09
N ASN A 146 -25.29 15.32 -26.16
CA ASN A 146 -25.27 16.01 -27.44
C ASN A 146 -26.71 16.43 -27.74
N LYS A 147 -27.18 17.46 -27.04
CA LYS A 147 -28.22 18.37 -27.49
C LYS A 147 -28.24 19.64 -26.65
N LYS A 148 -28.00 20.74 -27.36
CA LYS A 148 -28.48 22.08 -27.04
C LYS A 148 -29.94 21.99 -26.58
N SER A 149 -30.23 22.67 -25.46
CA SER A 149 -31.51 22.82 -24.75
C SER A 149 -31.71 21.85 -23.57
N PRO A 150 -31.83 22.39 -22.33
CA PRO A 150 -31.86 21.59 -21.10
C PRO A 150 -33.22 20.90 -20.90
N PRO A 151 -33.25 19.63 -20.44
CA PRO A 151 -34.46 19.05 -19.86
C PRO A 151 -34.72 19.66 -18.47
N PRO A 152 -35.97 19.65 -17.97
CA PRO A 152 -36.33 20.39 -16.77
C PRO A 152 -35.65 19.79 -15.53
N LYS A 153 -34.83 20.60 -14.85
CA LYS A 153 -34.20 20.30 -13.55
C LYS A 153 -35.25 19.74 -12.58
N ARG A 154 -35.12 18.47 -12.16
CA ARG A 154 -35.83 17.98 -10.97
C ARG A 154 -35.16 18.61 -9.76
N ARG A 155 -35.72 19.75 -9.32
CA ARG A 155 -35.39 20.44 -8.08
C ARG A 155 -36.12 19.75 -6.92
N SER A 156 -35.48 18.81 -6.24
CA SER A 156 -35.87 18.45 -4.88
C SER A 156 -34.82 19.04 -3.96
N GLN A 157 -35.19 20.08 -3.19
CA GLN A 157 -34.35 20.57 -2.09
C GLN A 157 -34.13 19.39 -1.13
N ILE A 158 -32.88 18.94 -0.97
CA ILE A 158 -32.52 17.98 0.06
C ILE A 158 -32.91 18.58 1.42
N ASP A 159 -33.54 17.76 2.27
CA ASP A 159 -33.73 18.14 3.67
C ASP A 159 -32.40 17.99 4.41
N VAL A 160 -31.78 19.13 4.71
CA VAL A 160 -30.50 19.19 5.43
C VAL A 160 -30.65 19.17 6.95
N THR A 161 -31.89 19.15 7.46
CA THR A 161 -32.18 19.10 8.91
C THR A 161 -31.53 17.89 9.61
N PRO A 162 -31.56 16.67 9.03
CA PRO A 162 -30.87 15.52 9.60
C PRO A 162 -29.35 15.72 9.69
N ILE A 163 -28.74 16.29 8.65
CA ILE A 163 -27.30 16.58 8.61
C ILE A 163 -26.93 17.57 9.72
N ARG A 164 -27.66 18.68 9.85
CA ARG A 164 -27.46 19.65 10.95
C ARG A 164 -27.59 19.00 12.31
N SER A 165 -28.54 18.08 12.47
CA SER A 165 -28.76 17.37 13.73
C SER A 165 -27.63 16.39 14.05
N GLN A 166 -27.07 15.74 13.02
CA GLN A 166 -25.95 14.83 13.12
C GLN A 166 -24.65 15.58 13.46
N VAL A 167 -24.36 16.68 12.75
CA VAL A 167 -23.19 17.52 13.02
C VAL A 167 -23.23 18.05 14.46
N ARG A 168 -24.35 18.62 14.93
CA ARG A 168 -24.47 19.05 16.34
C ARG A 168 -24.26 17.93 17.34
N ARG A 169 -24.71 16.72 17.02
CA ARG A 169 -24.49 15.56 17.91
C ARG A 169 -23.00 15.27 18.04
N ILE A 170 -22.28 15.21 16.91
CA ILE A 170 -20.84 14.96 16.87
C ILE A 170 -20.10 16.02 17.68
N LEU A 171 -20.38 17.30 17.41
CA LEU A 171 -19.73 18.41 18.11
C LEU A 171 -20.03 18.40 19.62
N ARG A 172 -21.25 18.12 20.03
CA ARG A 172 -21.60 18.02 21.46
C ARG A 172 -20.99 16.82 22.16
N ASP A 173 -20.86 15.69 21.46
CA ASP A 173 -20.26 14.50 22.04
C ASP A 173 -18.75 14.68 22.18
N GLY A 174 -18.07 15.21 21.16
CA GLY A 174 -16.65 15.50 21.26
C GLY A 174 -16.32 16.68 22.20
N LEU A 175 -17.18 17.68 22.33
CA LEU A 175 -17.02 18.75 23.32
C LEU A 175 -16.97 18.18 24.74
N LYS A 176 -17.83 17.21 25.08
CA LYS A 176 -17.76 16.52 26.38
C LYS A 176 -16.42 15.82 26.58
N GLU A 177 -15.90 15.17 25.55
CA GLU A 177 -14.59 14.51 25.62
C GLU A 177 -13.45 15.53 25.85
N LEU A 178 -13.50 16.69 25.19
CA LEU A 178 -12.58 17.80 25.45
C LEU A 178 -12.72 18.34 26.87
N GLU A 179 -13.94 18.53 27.39
CA GLU A 179 -14.19 18.92 28.78
C GLU A 179 -13.60 17.92 29.79
N TYR A 180 -13.55 16.63 29.44
CA TYR A 180 -12.90 15.59 30.25
C TYR A 180 -11.38 15.50 30.06
N GLY A 181 -10.79 16.36 29.22
CA GLY A 181 -9.35 16.46 29.01
C GLY A 181 -8.77 15.44 28.03
N SER A 182 -9.54 15.03 27.01
CA SER A 182 -9.03 14.23 25.90
C SER A 182 -7.88 14.96 25.17
N GLU A 183 -6.80 14.23 24.86
CA GLU A 183 -5.72 14.70 23.99
C GLU A 183 -5.93 14.30 22.52
N GLU A 184 -6.93 13.46 22.24
CA GLU A 184 -7.29 13.01 20.89
C GLU A 184 -8.40 13.89 20.31
N ASP A 185 -8.33 14.18 19.01
CA ASP A 185 -9.36 14.90 18.25
C ASP A 185 -10.64 14.04 18.14
N PRO A 186 -11.75 14.45 18.78
CA PRO A 186 -12.93 13.62 18.89
C PRO A 186 -13.93 13.82 17.73
N PHE A 187 -13.66 14.72 16.77
CA PHE A 187 -14.65 15.10 15.75
C PHE A 187 -14.30 14.62 14.35
N THR A 188 -13.00 14.58 14.02
CA THR A 188 -12.54 14.50 12.62
C THR A 188 -13.03 13.28 11.87
N GLU A 189 -13.00 12.09 12.46
CA GLU A 189 -13.42 10.87 11.77
C GLU A 189 -14.92 10.93 11.38
N GLU A 190 -15.79 11.29 12.33
CA GLU A 190 -17.24 11.39 12.07
C GLU A 190 -17.59 12.57 11.15
N LEU A 191 -16.91 13.72 11.27
CA LEU A 191 -17.14 14.87 10.39
C LEU A 191 -16.67 14.60 8.96
N THR A 192 -15.48 14.00 8.78
CA THR A 192 -14.95 13.63 7.46
C THR A 192 -15.91 12.71 6.74
N THR A 193 -16.49 11.73 7.44
CA THR A 193 -17.49 10.81 6.87
C THR A 193 -18.72 11.55 6.33
N ILE A 194 -19.14 12.67 6.93
CA ILE A 194 -20.28 13.47 6.46
C ILE A 194 -19.86 14.38 5.31
N ILE A 195 -18.64 14.90 5.32
CA ILE A 195 -18.06 15.70 4.23
C ILE A 195 -17.95 14.84 2.97
N GLU A 196 -17.45 13.60 3.09
CA GLU A 196 -17.37 12.62 2.00
C GLU A 196 -18.75 12.34 1.38
N GLN A 197 -19.81 12.24 2.20
CA GLN A 197 -21.19 12.12 1.68
C GLN A 197 -21.59 13.32 0.83
N ALA A 198 -21.16 14.54 1.18
CA ALA A 198 -21.43 15.72 0.37
C ALA A 198 -20.65 15.67 -0.97
N GLN A 199 -19.41 15.21 -0.94
CA GLN A 199 -18.60 15.02 -2.14
C GLN A 199 -19.20 13.99 -3.10
N GLU A 200 -19.80 12.90 -2.58
CA GLU A 200 -20.51 11.92 -3.41
C GLU A 200 -21.60 12.57 -4.28
N PHE A 201 -22.33 13.57 -3.78
CA PHE A 201 -23.28 14.33 -4.60
C PHE A 201 -22.59 15.13 -5.70
N ALA A 202 -21.46 15.78 -5.41
CA ALA A 202 -20.68 16.50 -6.41
C ALA A 202 -20.14 15.54 -7.50
N LEU A 203 -19.67 14.36 -7.10
CA LEU A 203 -19.23 13.29 -8.02
C LEU A 203 -20.36 12.80 -8.93
N GLN A 204 -21.59 12.74 -8.41
CA GLN A 204 -22.79 12.40 -9.16
C GLN A 204 -23.36 13.55 -10.01
N SER A 205 -22.61 14.64 -10.18
CA SER A 205 -23.02 15.84 -10.91
C SER A 205 -24.20 16.59 -10.27
N ASP A 206 -24.40 16.46 -8.96
CA ASP A 206 -25.39 17.20 -8.17
C ASP A 206 -24.71 18.20 -7.22
N GLY A 207 -24.06 19.20 -7.82
CA GLY A 207 -23.38 20.28 -7.08
C GLY A 207 -24.34 21.10 -6.20
N THR A 208 -25.59 21.29 -6.61
CA THR A 208 -26.60 22.00 -5.81
C THR A 208 -26.85 21.30 -4.47
N SER A 209 -27.01 19.98 -4.48
CA SER A 209 -27.17 19.18 -3.27
C SER A 209 -25.91 19.19 -2.42
N ALA A 210 -24.73 19.02 -3.03
CA ALA A 210 -23.45 19.08 -2.33
C ALA A 210 -23.27 20.43 -1.60
N ILE A 211 -23.51 21.55 -2.28
CA ILE A 211 -23.46 22.90 -1.70
C ILE A 211 -24.41 23.02 -0.51
N ALA A 212 -25.66 22.53 -0.63
CA ALA A 212 -26.63 22.62 0.46
C ALA A 212 -26.21 21.81 1.70
N ILE A 213 -25.62 20.63 1.49
CA ILE A 213 -25.09 19.78 2.55
C ILE A 213 -23.87 20.44 3.21
N LEU A 214 -22.92 20.93 2.42
CA LEU A 214 -21.73 21.61 2.92
C LEU A 214 -22.08 22.89 3.67
N GLU A 215 -23.03 23.69 3.17
CA GLU A 215 -23.58 24.84 3.89
C GLU A 215 -24.12 24.41 5.26
N ALA A 216 -24.87 23.31 5.32
CA ALA A 216 -25.40 22.79 6.57
C ALA A 216 -24.31 22.32 7.54
N ILE A 217 -23.23 21.71 7.05
CA ILE A 217 -22.09 21.27 7.86
C ILE A 217 -21.33 22.50 8.39
N THR A 218 -20.83 23.36 7.49
CA THR A 218 -19.98 24.51 7.84
C THR A 218 -20.72 25.50 8.74
N SER A 219 -21.98 25.82 8.45
CA SER A 219 -22.75 26.74 9.32
C SER A 219 -23.02 26.14 10.70
N THR A 220 -23.31 24.85 10.80
CA THR A 220 -23.52 24.20 12.11
C THR A 220 -22.22 24.11 12.90
N TYR A 221 -21.09 23.90 12.22
CA TYR A 221 -19.77 23.93 12.85
C TYR A 221 -19.42 25.33 13.38
N ALA A 222 -19.64 26.36 12.57
CA ALA A 222 -19.44 27.76 12.96
C ALA A 222 -20.33 28.18 14.14
N GLU A 223 -21.59 27.74 14.17
CA GLU A 223 -22.53 27.98 15.29
C GLU A 223 -22.01 27.49 16.65
N GLU A 224 -21.21 26.42 16.69
CA GLU A 224 -20.74 25.77 17.92
C GLU A 224 -19.23 26.05 18.18
N TRP A 225 -18.56 26.81 17.29
CA TRP A 225 -17.11 27.00 17.33
C TRP A 225 -16.61 27.74 18.56
N ASP A 226 -17.31 28.80 19.00
CA ASP A 226 -16.93 29.58 20.19
C ASP A 226 -16.78 28.69 21.43
N GLU A 227 -17.69 27.73 21.60
CA GLU A 227 -17.66 26.78 22.72
C GLU A 227 -16.55 25.74 22.52
N LEU A 228 -16.39 25.20 21.32
CA LEU A 228 -15.32 24.23 21.01
C LEU A 228 -13.92 24.82 21.25
N ALA A 229 -13.67 26.04 20.76
CA ALA A 229 -12.38 26.72 20.90
C ALA A 229 -12.02 27.01 22.37
N GLU A 230 -13.01 27.26 23.24
CA GLU A 230 -12.76 27.47 24.68
C GLU A 230 -12.17 26.23 25.36
N TYR A 231 -12.54 25.03 24.90
CA TYR A 231 -12.09 23.75 25.43
C TYR A 231 -10.96 23.10 24.62
N GLY A 232 -10.31 23.86 23.74
CA GLY A 232 -9.15 23.40 22.96
C GLY A 232 -9.51 22.63 21.69
N GLY A 233 -10.75 22.76 21.21
CA GLY A 233 -11.15 22.32 19.88
C GLY A 233 -10.38 23.07 18.80
N ASP A 234 -10.14 22.39 17.69
CA ASP A 234 -9.33 22.86 16.57
C ASP A 234 -10.00 22.49 15.24
N CYS A 235 -9.78 23.33 14.22
CA CYS A 235 -10.34 23.16 12.89
C CYS A 235 -9.34 22.60 11.87
N TYR A 236 -8.02 22.54 12.18
CA TYR A 236 -6.99 22.16 11.21
C TYR A 236 -7.28 20.82 10.52
N SER A 237 -7.84 19.86 11.25
CA SER A 237 -8.13 18.51 10.76
C SER A 237 -9.34 18.42 9.84
N ILE A 238 -10.24 19.42 9.84
CA ILE A 238 -11.44 19.44 8.98
C ILE A 238 -11.44 20.57 7.96
N ALA A 239 -10.61 21.60 8.12
CA ALA A 239 -10.55 22.75 7.23
C ALA A 239 -10.19 22.34 5.80
N GLU A 240 -9.13 21.56 5.62
CA GLU A 240 -8.69 21.06 4.32
C GLU A 240 -9.75 20.16 3.65
N PRO A 241 -10.31 19.11 4.32
CA PRO A 241 -11.42 18.34 3.77
C PRO A 241 -12.63 19.18 3.36
N LEU A 242 -12.99 20.20 4.15
CA LEU A 242 -14.09 21.12 3.81
C LEU A 242 -13.77 21.97 2.59
N ASP A 243 -12.57 22.55 2.50
CA ASP A 243 -12.17 23.40 1.37
C ASP A 243 -12.12 22.61 0.05
N ILE A 244 -11.65 21.36 0.08
CA ILE A 244 -11.70 20.41 -1.05
C ILE A 244 -13.16 20.16 -1.46
N ALA A 245 -14.01 19.77 -0.52
CA ALA A 245 -15.40 19.44 -0.82
C ALA A 245 -16.19 20.65 -1.35
N TRP A 246 -15.97 21.83 -0.80
CA TRP A 246 -16.53 23.08 -1.30
C TRP A 246 -16.06 23.38 -2.72
N THR A 247 -14.76 23.25 -2.99
CA THR A 247 -14.19 23.46 -4.31
C THR A 247 -14.81 22.53 -5.35
N GLU A 248 -14.95 21.24 -5.05
CA GLU A 248 -15.59 20.27 -5.92
C GLU A 248 -17.06 20.61 -6.19
N ALA A 249 -17.82 20.95 -5.13
CA ALA A 249 -19.23 21.30 -5.24
C ALA A 249 -19.44 22.59 -6.07
N ILE A 250 -18.58 23.59 -5.87
CA ILE A 250 -18.59 24.86 -6.61
C ILE A 250 -18.30 24.64 -8.10
N LEU A 251 -17.28 23.85 -8.43
CA LEU A 251 -16.91 23.58 -9.82
C LEU A 251 -17.90 22.65 -10.53
N CYS A 252 -18.74 21.92 -9.78
CA CYS A 252 -19.76 21.03 -10.32
C CYS A 252 -20.98 21.77 -10.91
N GLU A 253 -21.38 22.89 -10.30
CA GLU A 253 -22.57 23.66 -10.72
C GLU A 253 -22.19 24.91 -11.53
N ASP A 254 -23.00 25.27 -12.53
CA ASP A 254 -22.93 26.59 -13.17
C ASP A 254 -23.62 27.63 -12.27
N ILE A 255 -22.89 28.10 -11.26
CA ILE A 255 -23.41 29.02 -10.25
C ILE A 255 -23.58 30.42 -10.86
N PRO A 256 -24.80 31.01 -10.83
CA PRO A 256 -25.01 32.38 -11.27
C PRO A 256 -24.17 33.37 -10.46
N GLU A 257 -23.66 34.42 -11.10
CA GLU A 257 -22.76 35.43 -10.49
C GLU A 257 -23.29 36.00 -9.15
N ALA A 258 -24.60 36.23 -9.05
CA ALA A 258 -25.23 36.68 -7.80
C ALA A 258 -25.10 35.64 -6.67
N GLN A 259 -25.34 34.36 -6.96
CA GLN A 259 -25.20 33.28 -5.97
C GLN A 259 -23.74 33.00 -5.63
N ALA A 260 -22.82 33.14 -6.60
CA ALA A 260 -21.38 33.01 -6.36
C ALA A 260 -20.89 34.11 -5.40
N THR A 261 -21.40 35.34 -5.55
CA THR A 261 -21.08 36.45 -4.62
C THR A 261 -21.62 36.17 -3.21
N ASP A 262 -22.86 35.67 -3.10
CA ASP A 262 -23.44 35.31 -1.81
C ASP A 262 -22.63 34.18 -1.13
N LEU A 263 -22.26 33.14 -1.86
CA LEU A 263 -21.42 32.04 -1.36
C LEU A 263 -20.03 32.52 -0.95
N GLN A 264 -19.41 33.42 -1.72
CA GLN A 264 -18.11 33.99 -1.39
C GLN A 264 -18.16 34.72 -0.05
N VAL A 265 -19.17 35.59 0.15
CA VAL A 265 -19.35 36.32 1.42
C VAL A 265 -19.59 35.36 2.58
N MET A 266 -20.33 34.27 2.38
CA MET A 266 -20.55 33.26 3.42
C MET A 266 -19.26 32.51 3.78
N LEU A 267 -18.49 32.05 2.78
CA LEU A 267 -17.23 31.35 3.01
C LEU A 267 -16.20 32.26 3.70
N GLU A 268 -16.09 33.53 3.29
CA GLU A 268 -15.23 34.51 3.95
C GLU A 268 -15.64 34.73 5.42
N SER A 269 -16.95 34.82 5.70
CA SER A 269 -17.46 34.93 7.08
C SER A 269 -17.11 33.71 7.92
N TRP A 270 -17.34 32.50 7.40
CA TRP A 270 -17.00 31.28 8.13
C TRP A 270 -15.50 31.12 8.31
N GLN A 271 -14.69 31.46 7.31
CA GLN A 271 -13.23 31.43 7.40
C GLN A 271 -12.74 32.23 8.63
N ASP A 272 -13.27 33.44 8.79
CA ASP A 272 -12.95 34.31 9.93
C ASP A 272 -13.53 33.77 11.26
N GLU A 273 -14.75 33.24 11.24
CA GLU A 273 -15.42 32.70 12.43
C GLU A 273 -14.72 31.47 12.98
N ILE A 274 -14.41 30.48 12.13
CA ILE A 274 -13.86 29.18 12.54
C ILE A 274 -12.33 29.11 12.42
N ALA A 275 -11.67 30.22 12.05
CA ALA A 275 -10.23 30.30 11.81
C ALA A 275 -9.69 29.24 10.85
N ALA A 276 -10.50 28.85 9.85
CA ALA A 276 -10.12 27.90 8.80
C ALA A 276 -9.48 28.63 7.60
N ASP A 277 -8.99 27.87 6.61
CA ASP A 277 -8.58 28.40 5.30
C ASP A 277 -9.51 27.83 4.22
N PHE A 278 -10.23 28.72 3.53
CA PHE A 278 -11.09 28.40 2.39
C PHE A 278 -10.53 28.99 1.08
N GLY A 279 -9.21 29.23 1.02
CA GLY A 279 -8.56 29.88 -0.10
C GLY A 279 -8.80 29.19 -1.44
N MET A 280 -8.86 27.86 -1.48
CA MET A 280 -9.07 27.12 -2.72
C MET A 280 -10.50 27.28 -3.25
N SER A 281 -11.50 27.11 -2.39
CA SER A 281 -12.91 27.24 -2.79
C SER A 281 -13.28 28.68 -3.16
N LEU A 282 -12.71 29.67 -2.46
CA LEU A 282 -12.85 31.09 -2.80
C LEU A 282 -12.23 31.40 -4.18
N GLU A 283 -11.04 30.87 -4.48
CA GLU A 283 -10.42 31.05 -5.79
C GLU A 283 -11.19 30.30 -6.90
N ALA A 284 -11.78 29.15 -6.58
CA ALA A 284 -12.65 28.40 -7.49
C ALA A 284 -13.92 29.19 -7.85
N LEU A 285 -14.55 29.88 -6.90
CA LEU A 285 -15.67 30.81 -7.15
C LEU A 285 -15.24 32.00 -8.01
N LYS A 286 -14.10 32.62 -7.67
CA LYS A 286 -13.59 33.81 -8.34
C LYS A 286 -13.22 33.55 -9.79
N GLN A 287 -12.50 32.46 -10.07
CA GLN A 287 -12.15 32.09 -11.43
C GLN A 287 -13.38 31.48 -12.14
N GLY A 288 -13.98 30.47 -11.53
CA GLY A 288 -14.96 29.61 -12.18
C GLY A 288 -14.42 28.98 -13.47
N TRP A 289 -15.32 28.36 -14.25
CA TRP A 289 -14.95 27.82 -15.55
C TRP A 289 -14.79 28.90 -16.63
N ASN A 290 -15.46 30.05 -16.50
CA ASN A 290 -15.48 31.11 -17.52
C ASN A 290 -14.31 32.11 -17.40
N TYR A 291 -13.36 31.88 -16.49
CA TYR A 291 -12.16 32.71 -16.37
C TYR A 291 -11.40 32.77 -17.69
N GLU A 292 -11.12 33.97 -18.19
CA GLU A 292 -10.53 34.14 -19.52
C GLU A 292 -9.17 33.43 -19.66
N PRO A 293 -8.19 33.59 -18.74
CA PRO A 293 -6.93 32.85 -18.80
C PRO A 293 -7.13 31.32 -18.85
N LEU A 294 -8.03 30.78 -18.02
CA LEU A 294 -8.34 29.36 -18.01
C LEU A 294 -8.91 28.88 -19.36
N GLN A 295 -9.83 29.64 -19.95
CA GLN A 295 -10.41 29.33 -21.27
C GLN A 295 -9.35 29.34 -22.38
N GLN A 296 -8.42 30.30 -22.34
CA GLN A 296 -7.32 30.36 -23.30
C GLN A 296 -6.36 29.16 -23.14
N ILE A 297 -6.02 28.79 -21.90
CA ILE A 297 -5.20 27.61 -21.61
C ILE A 297 -5.89 26.34 -22.11
N MET A 298 -7.18 26.13 -21.77
CA MET A 298 -7.93 24.96 -22.23
C MET A 298 -8.04 24.89 -23.76
N ALA A 299 -8.04 26.03 -24.45
CA ALA A 299 -7.98 26.11 -25.92
C ALA A 299 -6.58 25.84 -26.52
N GLY A 300 -5.55 25.64 -25.68
CA GLY A 300 -4.17 25.34 -26.09
C GLY A 300 -3.24 26.55 -26.19
N ASN A 301 -3.62 27.69 -25.61
CA ASN A 301 -2.75 28.87 -25.56
C ASN A 301 -1.79 28.81 -24.36
N ASN A 302 -0.59 28.31 -24.58
CA ASN A 302 0.42 28.13 -23.53
C ASN A 302 1.24 29.39 -23.23
N SER A 303 0.90 30.55 -23.83
CA SER A 303 1.56 31.82 -23.53
C SER A 303 0.93 32.58 -22.36
N VAL A 304 -0.15 32.04 -21.80
CA VAL A 304 -0.92 32.64 -20.70
C VAL A 304 -0.68 31.83 -19.45
N THR A 305 -0.50 32.51 -18.32
CA THR A 305 -0.41 31.89 -17.00
C THR A 305 -1.72 32.08 -16.27
N LEU A 306 -2.16 31.05 -15.53
CA LEU A 306 -3.33 31.16 -14.66
C LEU A 306 -3.04 32.03 -13.43
N TRP A 307 -1.81 31.91 -12.93
CA TRP A 307 -1.30 32.63 -11.75
C TRP A 307 -0.35 33.76 -12.19
N GLN A 308 -0.26 34.81 -11.37
CA GLN A 308 0.81 35.80 -11.54
C GLN A 308 2.11 35.20 -10.98
N GLU A 309 3.26 35.48 -11.62
CA GLU A 309 4.55 34.79 -11.36
C GLU A 309 4.98 34.77 -9.88
N ASP A 310 4.60 35.78 -9.08
CA ASP A 310 4.96 35.90 -7.65
C ASP A 310 3.81 35.52 -6.68
N THR A 311 2.68 34.99 -7.17
CA THR A 311 1.47 34.76 -6.35
C THR A 311 0.79 33.41 -6.58
N ARG A 312 1.53 32.37 -7.01
CA ARG A 312 0.97 31.02 -7.09
C ARG A 312 0.65 30.51 -5.67
N PRO A 313 -0.62 30.23 -5.33
CA PRO A 313 -0.98 29.71 -4.01
C PRO A 313 -0.51 28.27 -3.79
N ASP A 314 -0.37 27.86 -2.53
CA ASP A 314 0.03 26.48 -2.18
C ASP A 314 -1.00 25.44 -2.64
N PHE A 315 -2.30 25.77 -2.60
CA PHE A 315 -3.41 24.92 -3.07
C PHE A 315 -3.56 24.87 -4.62
N ALA A 316 -2.69 25.55 -5.38
CA ALA A 316 -2.87 25.67 -6.83
C ALA A 316 -2.94 24.30 -7.52
N ASP A 317 -2.07 23.37 -7.15
CA ASP A 317 -2.00 22.03 -7.77
C ASP A 317 -3.23 21.19 -7.43
N ASP A 318 -3.80 21.36 -6.23
CA ASP A 318 -5.03 20.70 -5.80
C ASP A 318 -6.23 21.22 -6.59
N LEU A 319 -6.34 22.54 -6.77
CA LEU A 319 -7.41 23.14 -7.59
C LEU A 319 -7.32 22.66 -9.05
N ILE A 320 -6.11 22.58 -9.61
CA ILE A 320 -5.92 22.04 -10.95
C ILE A 320 -6.29 20.56 -10.99
N SER A 321 -5.91 19.76 -9.99
CA SER A 321 -6.28 18.34 -9.92
C SER A 321 -7.79 18.14 -9.94
N ILE A 322 -8.54 18.91 -9.14
CA ILE A 322 -10.02 18.87 -9.14
C ILE A 322 -10.58 19.21 -10.52
N ARG A 323 -10.05 20.26 -11.19
CA ARG A 323 -10.48 20.62 -12.55
C ARG A 323 -10.18 19.52 -13.57
N LEU A 324 -9.02 18.89 -13.48
CA LEU A 324 -8.63 17.78 -14.36
C LEU A 324 -9.60 16.60 -14.20
N ASP A 325 -9.98 16.26 -12.98
CA ASP A 325 -10.96 15.20 -12.71
C ASP A 325 -12.33 15.52 -13.33
N PHE A 326 -12.80 16.75 -13.23
CA PHE A 326 -14.03 17.19 -13.90
C PHE A 326 -13.95 17.07 -15.43
N LEU A 327 -12.85 17.50 -16.03
CA LEU A 327 -12.63 17.40 -17.47
C LEU A 327 -12.60 15.93 -17.92
N GLU A 328 -11.96 15.05 -17.14
CA GLU A 328 -11.92 13.61 -17.39
C GLU A 328 -13.32 12.98 -17.34
N ARG A 329 -14.11 13.25 -16.30
CA ARG A 329 -15.50 12.74 -16.17
C ARG A 329 -16.38 13.17 -17.36
N GLN A 330 -16.11 14.35 -17.92
CA GLN A 330 -16.81 14.86 -19.11
C GLN A 330 -16.21 14.40 -20.44
N ASN A 331 -15.16 13.57 -20.43
CA ASN A 331 -14.39 13.12 -21.61
C ASN A 331 -13.77 14.29 -22.42
N ARG A 332 -13.46 15.41 -21.76
CA ARG A 332 -12.84 16.62 -22.35
C ARG A 332 -11.32 16.55 -22.32
N TYR A 333 -10.79 15.53 -22.99
CA TYR A 333 -9.37 15.19 -22.94
C TYR A 333 -8.42 16.23 -23.56
N PRO A 334 -8.76 16.96 -24.65
CA PRO A 334 -7.90 18.02 -25.16
C PRO A 334 -7.69 19.14 -24.12
N GLU A 335 -8.77 19.59 -23.48
CA GLU A 335 -8.71 20.61 -22.44
C GLU A 335 -7.94 20.12 -21.21
N TYR A 336 -8.13 18.86 -20.81
CA TYR A 336 -7.35 18.22 -19.74
C TYR A 336 -5.86 18.32 -20.03
N LEU A 337 -5.44 17.89 -21.22
CA LEU A 337 -4.02 17.83 -21.57
C LEU A 337 -3.40 19.23 -21.67
N ASN A 338 -4.13 20.20 -22.22
CA ASN A 338 -3.66 21.57 -22.32
C ASN A 338 -3.50 22.20 -20.92
N LEU A 339 -4.48 22.00 -20.03
CA LEU A 339 -4.42 22.50 -18.66
C LEU A 339 -3.28 21.85 -17.86
N ALA A 340 -3.18 20.52 -17.91
CA ALA A 340 -2.13 19.80 -17.20
C ALA A 340 -0.73 20.20 -17.69
N PHE A 341 -0.56 20.41 -19.00
CA PHE A 341 0.71 20.88 -19.55
C PHE A 341 1.05 22.31 -19.12
N ALA A 342 0.08 23.24 -19.20
CA ALA A 342 0.32 24.66 -18.90
C ALA A 342 0.66 24.89 -17.41
N GLU A 343 0.04 24.13 -16.51
CA GLU A 343 0.20 24.28 -15.06
C GLU A 343 1.34 23.41 -14.48
N GLY A 344 2.05 22.66 -15.33
CA GLY A 344 3.17 21.82 -14.91
C GLY A 344 2.76 20.54 -14.17
N MET A 345 1.53 20.07 -14.36
CA MET A 345 1.00 18.82 -13.80
C MET A 345 1.51 17.61 -14.59
N THR A 346 2.84 17.42 -14.56
CA THR A 346 3.55 16.48 -15.45
C THR A 346 3.06 15.04 -15.30
N GLN A 347 2.81 14.57 -14.09
CA GLN A 347 2.30 13.21 -13.84
C GLN A 347 0.95 12.99 -14.53
N GLN A 348 0.01 13.90 -14.31
CA GLN A 348 -1.34 13.88 -14.88
C GLN A 348 -1.27 13.98 -16.41
N TYR A 349 -0.46 14.88 -16.95
CA TYR A 349 -0.28 15.06 -18.39
C TYR A 349 0.25 13.79 -19.07
N LEU A 350 1.36 13.22 -18.57
CA LEU A 350 2.00 12.05 -19.19
C LEU A 350 1.14 10.79 -19.08
N THR A 351 0.58 10.52 -17.89
CA THR A 351 -0.28 9.36 -17.68
C THR A 351 -1.55 9.43 -18.52
N LYS A 352 -2.13 10.63 -18.71
CA LYS A 352 -3.29 10.79 -19.59
C LYS A 352 -2.96 10.59 -21.06
N LEU A 353 -1.82 11.08 -21.54
CA LEU A 353 -1.39 10.79 -22.92
C LEU A 353 -1.27 9.28 -23.16
N ALA A 354 -0.68 8.56 -22.21
CA ALA A 354 -0.53 7.11 -22.29
C ALA A 354 -1.90 6.39 -22.32
N ALA A 355 -2.79 6.73 -21.39
CA ALA A 355 -4.14 6.15 -21.29
C ALA A 355 -5.02 6.41 -22.55
N LEU A 356 -4.76 7.51 -23.26
CA LEU A 356 -5.42 7.83 -24.55
C LEU A 356 -4.76 7.15 -25.75
N GLY A 357 -3.74 6.30 -25.54
CA GLY A 357 -2.99 5.62 -26.59
C GLY A 357 -2.02 6.52 -27.37
N ARG A 358 -1.74 7.74 -26.89
CA ARG A 358 -0.80 8.69 -27.53
C ARG A 358 0.64 8.42 -27.09
N ILE A 359 1.10 7.19 -27.29
CA ILE A 359 2.34 6.67 -26.71
C ILE A 359 3.59 7.41 -27.20
N ASP A 360 3.71 7.66 -28.50
CA ASP A 360 4.87 8.38 -29.06
C ASP A 360 5.04 9.77 -28.43
N GLU A 361 3.93 10.46 -28.20
CA GLU A 361 3.91 11.79 -27.58
C GLU A 361 4.25 11.72 -26.10
N ALA A 362 3.65 10.78 -25.36
CA ALA A 362 3.97 10.53 -23.94
C ALA A 362 5.47 10.25 -23.77
N MET A 363 6.04 9.38 -24.59
CA MET A 363 7.46 9.01 -24.54
C MET A 363 8.39 10.15 -24.95
N SER A 364 7.96 11.02 -25.87
CA SER A 364 8.73 12.22 -26.25
C SER A 364 8.70 13.26 -25.12
N ALA A 365 7.54 13.53 -24.55
CA ALA A 365 7.36 14.49 -23.46
C ALA A 365 8.10 14.05 -22.19
N ALA A 366 8.03 12.76 -21.84
CA ALA A 366 8.70 12.19 -20.68
C ALA A 366 10.21 12.46 -20.70
N LYS A 367 10.88 12.40 -21.85
CA LYS A 367 12.33 12.69 -21.95
C LYS A 367 12.72 14.09 -21.51
N THR A 368 11.79 15.05 -21.59
CA THR A 368 12.07 16.47 -21.31
C THR A 368 11.43 16.98 -20.04
N GLN A 369 10.32 16.37 -19.60
CA GLN A 369 9.49 16.89 -18.50
C GLN A 369 9.49 15.98 -17.27
N MET A 370 9.81 14.69 -17.40
CA MET A 370 9.83 13.76 -16.28
C MET A 370 11.07 14.01 -15.41
N ASP A 371 10.85 14.55 -14.22
CA ASP A 371 11.90 15.02 -13.32
C ASP A 371 11.92 14.34 -11.93
N ASN A 372 10.89 13.55 -11.61
CA ASN A 372 10.75 12.85 -10.34
C ASN A 372 10.35 11.36 -10.52
N ALA A 373 10.60 10.57 -9.48
CA ALA A 373 10.36 9.13 -9.46
C ALA A 373 8.86 8.79 -9.48
N GLU A 374 8.00 9.57 -8.82
CA GLU A 374 6.54 9.38 -8.76
C GLU A 374 5.93 9.41 -10.16
N THR A 375 6.29 10.43 -10.95
CA THR A 375 5.86 10.61 -12.33
C THR A 375 6.32 9.44 -13.21
N ALA A 376 7.58 9.04 -13.07
CA ALA A 376 8.13 7.91 -13.83
C ALA A 376 7.43 6.61 -13.46
N PHE A 377 7.16 6.38 -12.18
CA PHE A 377 6.50 5.18 -11.70
C PHE A 377 5.05 5.12 -12.20
N ALA A 378 4.28 6.20 -12.03
CA ALA A 378 2.90 6.29 -12.52
C ALA A 378 2.80 6.05 -14.03
N LEU A 379 3.67 6.69 -14.82
CA LEU A 379 3.68 6.50 -16.28
C LEU A 379 4.07 5.07 -16.67
N ALA A 380 5.09 4.49 -16.03
CA ALA A 380 5.51 3.12 -16.31
C ALA A 380 4.41 2.10 -15.97
N MET A 381 3.65 2.33 -14.90
CA MET A 381 2.49 1.50 -14.54
C MET A 381 1.39 1.56 -15.59
N VAL A 382 0.94 2.76 -15.98
CA VAL A 382 -0.09 2.93 -17.02
C VAL A 382 0.32 2.25 -18.33
N LEU A 383 1.57 2.47 -18.78
CA LEU A 383 2.09 1.83 -19.98
C LEU A 383 2.09 0.30 -19.87
N ARG A 384 2.45 -0.25 -18.71
CA ARG A 384 2.46 -1.70 -18.48
C ARG A 384 1.05 -2.28 -18.51
N ASP A 385 0.11 -1.64 -17.80
CA ASP A 385 -1.28 -2.08 -17.68
C ASP A 385 -1.98 -2.09 -19.05
N ASP A 386 -1.67 -1.12 -19.91
CA ASP A 386 -2.17 -1.06 -21.29
C ASP A 386 -1.39 -1.95 -22.27
N GLY A 387 -0.35 -2.65 -21.82
CA GLY A 387 0.42 -3.64 -22.58
C GLY A 387 1.61 -3.10 -23.38
N TYR A 388 1.96 -1.82 -23.21
CA TYR A 388 3.15 -1.16 -23.82
C TYR A 388 4.42 -1.47 -23.01
N LEU A 389 4.77 -2.76 -22.93
CA LEU A 389 5.81 -3.26 -22.02
C LEU A 389 7.22 -2.72 -22.32
N SER A 390 7.55 -2.49 -23.60
CA SER A 390 8.88 -1.99 -23.99
C SER A 390 9.08 -0.54 -23.57
N GLU A 391 8.03 0.27 -23.76
CA GLU A 391 7.96 1.68 -23.39
C GLU A 391 7.94 1.83 -21.87
N ALA A 392 7.13 1.02 -21.18
CA ALA A 392 7.08 0.96 -19.72
C ALA A 392 8.47 0.67 -19.13
N LEU A 393 9.19 -0.33 -19.65
CA LEU A 393 10.55 -0.65 -19.19
C LEU A 393 11.53 0.49 -19.50
N GLY A 394 11.34 1.18 -20.62
CA GLY A 394 12.10 2.37 -20.99
C GLY A 394 11.96 3.49 -19.95
N ILE A 395 10.72 3.82 -19.57
CA ILE A 395 10.41 4.81 -18.53
C ILE A 395 10.97 4.37 -17.18
N ALA A 396 10.71 3.12 -16.79
CA ALA A 396 11.19 2.54 -15.53
C ALA A 396 12.70 2.73 -15.38
N ARG A 397 13.47 2.36 -16.42
CA ARG A 397 14.93 2.51 -16.43
C ARG A 397 15.39 3.96 -16.32
N SER A 398 14.74 4.90 -17.03
CA SER A 398 15.11 6.32 -16.94
C SER A 398 14.74 6.97 -15.62
N GLY A 399 13.71 6.47 -14.95
CA GLY A 399 13.19 7.03 -13.70
C GLY A 399 13.93 6.60 -12.44
N LEU A 400 14.68 5.48 -12.46
CA LEU A 400 15.27 4.85 -11.27
C LEU A 400 16.12 5.77 -10.38
N HIS A 401 16.75 6.80 -10.95
CA HIS A 401 17.63 7.72 -10.23
C HIS A 401 17.08 9.15 -10.12
N LEU A 402 15.80 9.35 -10.49
CA LEU A 402 15.12 10.61 -10.26
C LEU A 402 14.81 10.77 -8.76
N PRO A 403 14.80 12.01 -8.23
CA PRO A 403 14.40 12.25 -6.85
C PRO A 403 12.94 11.85 -6.61
N GLY A 404 12.64 11.33 -5.43
CA GLY A 404 11.26 10.99 -5.02
C GLY A 404 11.19 10.14 -3.75
N ASN A 405 10.02 10.12 -3.14
CA ASN A 405 9.70 9.38 -1.92
C ASN A 405 9.37 7.91 -2.20
N CYS A 406 8.99 7.57 -3.44
CA CYS A 406 8.67 6.20 -3.85
C CYS A 406 9.87 5.37 -4.34
N THR A 407 11.11 5.83 -4.11
CA THR A 407 12.35 5.22 -4.66
C THR A 407 12.42 3.70 -4.45
N TYR A 408 12.16 3.23 -3.22
CA TYR A 408 12.20 1.79 -2.92
C TYR A 408 11.13 1.00 -3.69
N ASP A 409 9.87 1.43 -3.62
CA ASP A 409 8.76 0.71 -4.25
C ASP A 409 8.91 0.67 -5.76
N PHE A 410 9.30 1.80 -6.36
CA PHE A 410 9.54 1.90 -7.79
C PHE A 410 10.73 1.04 -8.25
N ALA A 411 11.83 1.04 -7.50
CA ALA A 411 12.99 0.21 -7.81
C ALA A 411 12.70 -1.28 -7.63
N SER A 412 11.96 -1.67 -6.59
CA SER A 412 11.54 -3.06 -6.38
C SER A 412 10.64 -3.54 -7.52
N TRP A 413 9.64 -2.74 -7.90
CA TRP A 413 8.75 -3.00 -9.04
C TRP A 413 9.52 -3.10 -10.35
N THR A 414 10.43 -2.16 -10.61
CA THR A 414 11.26 -2.12 -11.83
C THR A 414 12.16 -3.35 -11.92
N SER A 415 12.70 -3.82 -10.80
CA SER A 415 13.53 -5.01 -10.75
C SER A 415 12.76 -6.27 -11.16
N ASP A 416 11.57 -6.47 -10.59
CA ASP A 416 10.70 -7.62 -10.92
C ASP A 416 10.21 -7.55 -12.36
N PHE A 417 9.84 -6.36 -12.84
CA PHE A 417 9.40 -6.15 -14.22
C PHE A 417 10.52 -6.40 -15.23
N ALA A 418 11.71 -5.84 -15.00
CA ALA A 418 12.87 -6.04 -15.87
C ALA A 418 13.30 -7.52 -15.91
N GLN A 419 13.23 -8.23 -14.77
CA GLN A 419 13.48 -9.67 -14.72
C GLN A 419 12.51 -10.44 -15.63
N GLY A 420 11.21 -10.14 -15.56
CA GLY A 420 10.20 -10.78 -16.40
C GLY A 420 10.38 -10.49 -17.89
N MET A 421 10.85 -9.29 -18.22
CA MET A 421 11.23 -8.88 -19.58
C MET A 421 12.57 -9.46 -20.06
N GLY A 422 13.32 -10.14 -19.20
CA GLY A 422 14.64 -10.70 -19.50
C GLY A 422 15.77 -9.66 -19.54
N ASP A 423 15.53 -8.42 -19.13
CA ASP A 423 16.55 -7.37 -19.01
C ASP A 423 17.25 -7.47 -17.65
N THR A 424 18.27 -8.34 -17.59
CA THR A 424 19.03 -8.60 -16.36
C THR A 424 19.83 -7.36 -15.91
N ALA A 425 20.25 -6.49 -16.82
CA ALA A 425 21.02 -5.31 -16.49
C ALA A 425 20.15 -4.27 -15.75
N THR A 426 18.95 -4.00 -16.27
CA THR A 426 17.98 -3.13 -15.58
C THR A 426 17.50 -3.77 -14.27
N ALA A 427 17.27 -5.09 -14.25
CA ALA A 427 16.86 -5.81 -13.04
C ALA A 427 17.90 -5.70 -11.91
N LEU A 428 19.19 -5.84 -12.25
CA LEU A 428 20.32 -5.67 -11.33
C LEU A 428 20.40 -4.24 -10.79
N ASN A 429 20.39 -3.24 -11.67
CA ASN A 429 20.47 -1.84 -11.26
C ASN A 429 19.31 -1.46 -10.32
N ALA A 430 18.09 -1.86 -10.67
CA ALA A 430 16.91 -1.61 -9.85
C ALA A 430 16.97 -2.32 -8.50
N SER A 431 17.48 -3.56 -8.43
CA SER A 431 17.70 -4.24 -7.13
C SER A 431 18.72 -3.52 -6.25
N MET A 432 19.78 -2.95 -6.84
CA MET A 432 20.77 -2.18 -6.09
C MET A 432 20.16 -0.89 -5.53
N VAL A 433 19.41 -0.14 -6.35
CA VAL A 433 18.71 1.08 -5.89
C VAL A 433 17.69 0.77 -4.78
N ALA A 434 16.93 -0.33 -4.91
CA ALA A 434 16.00 -0.77 -3.86
C ALA A 434 16.75 -1.08 -2.55
N PHE A 435 17.86 -1.81 -2.64
CA PHE A 435 18.67 -2.16 -1.47
C PHE A 435 19.29 -0.92 -0.80
N GLU A 436 19.79 0.03 -1.57
CA GLU A 436 20.34 1.30 -1.07
C GLU A 436 19.27 2.13 -0.33
N ALA A 437 18.07 2.22 -0.88
CA ALA A 437 16.96 2.95 -0.26
C ALA A 437 16.46 2.28 1.03
N LYS A 438 16.34 0.95 1.02
CA LYS A 438 15.84 0.17 2.16
C LYS A 438 16.47 -1.22 2.16
N PRO A 439 17.60 -1.44 2.87
CA PRO A 439 18.29 -2.71 2.87
C PRO A 439 17.40 -3.85 3.33
N SER A 440 17.30 -4.88 2.49
CA SER A 440 16.52 -6.09 2.76
C SER A 440 17.29 -7.33 2.30
N PHE A 441 17.07 -8.46 2.97
CA PHE A 441 17.68 -9.72 2.53
C PHE A 441 17.15 -10.15 1.16
N ARG A 442 15.88 -9.82 0.86
CA ARG A 442 15.24 -10.10 -0.42
C ARG A 442 16.01 -9.43 -1.58
N ASP A 443 16.27 -8.14 -1.47
CA ASP A 443 16.96 -7.38 -2.53
C ASP A 443 18.44 -7.76 -2.61
N TYR A 444 19.08 -8.06 -1.49
CA TYR A 444 20.45 -8.61 -1.48
C TYR A 444 20.55 -9.90 -2.32
N GLN A 445 19.62 -10.83 -2.13
CA GLN A 445 19.56 -12.06 -2.90
C GLN A 445 19.25 -11.79 -4.37
N LYS A 446 18.41 -10.82 -4.70
CA LYS A 446 18.17 -10.43 -6.10
C LYS A 446 19.46 -9.93 -6.76
N VAL A 447 20.20 -9.02 -6.10
CA VAL A 447 21.49 -8.54 -6.60
C VAL A 447 22.48 -9.70 -6.78
N GLU A 448 22.62 -10.60 -5.80
CA GLU A 448 23.48 -11.79 -5.89
C GLU A 448 23.17 -12.63 -7.12
N ASN A 449 21.89 -12.84 -7.41
CA ASN A 449 21.45 -13.66 -8.53
C ASN A 449 21.63 -12.96 -9.89
N PHE A 450 21.38 -11.66 -9.98
CA PHE A 450 21.50 -10.91 -11.23
C PHE A 450 22.94 -10.53 -11.57
N ALA A 451 23.81 -10.34 -10.57
CA ALA A 451 25.18 -9.90 -10.77
C ALA A 451 26.07 -10.94 -11.46
N GLY A 452 25.78 -12.24 -11.32
CA GLY A 452 26.59 -13.30 -11.90
C GLY A 452 28.08 -13.18 -11.53
N GLU A 453 28.95 -13.04 -12.52
CA GLU A 453 30.40 -12.88 -12.31
C GLU A 453 30.78 -11.55 -11.62
N ALA A 454 29.94 -10.51 -11.73
CA ALA A 454 30.17 -9.21 -11.09
C ALA A 454 29.90 -9.23 -9.58
N TRP A 455 29.32 -10.31 -9.04
CA TRP A 455 28.95 -10.41 -7.62
C TRP A 455 30.13 -10.14 -6.69
N LEU A 456 31.33 -10.63 -7.02
CA LEU A 456 32.54 -10.44 -6.20
C LEU A 456 32.97 -8.96 -6.10
N GLN A 457 32.56 -8.13 -7.05
CA GLN A 457 32.85 -6.69 -7.06
C GLN A 457 31.77 -5.88 -6.36
N ILE A 458 30.50 -6.27 -6.50
CA ILE A 458 29.34 -5.55 -5.96
C ILE A 458 29.14 -5.85 -4.46
N LYS A 459 29.41 -7.09 -4.04
CA LYS A 459 29.15 -7.55 -2.67
C LYS A 459 29.79 -6.69 -1.57
N PRO A 460 31.07 -6.30 -1.67
CA PRO A 460 31.70 -5.47 -0.64
C PRO A 460 30.94 -4.17 -0.38
N ASP A 461 30.51 -3.50 -1.45
CA ASP A 461 29.80 -2.21 -1.39
C ASP A 461 28.43 -2.37 -0.73
N LEU A 462 27.67 -3.42 -1.06
CA LEU A 462 26.39 -3.72 -0.41
C LEU A 462 26.55 -4.00 1.10
N LEU A 463 27.62 -4.70 1.49
CA LEU A 463 27.89 -4.97 2.90
C LEU A 463 28.31 -3.70 3.65
N GLU A 464 28.97 -2.76 2.99
CA GLU A 464 29.29 -1.45 3.56
C GLU A 464 28.03 -0.60 3.77
N ILE A 465 27.18 -0.48 2.74
CA ILE A 465 25.85 0.16 2.83
C ILE A 465 25.04 -0.43 3.99
N LEU A 466 25.01 -1.76 4.08
CA LEU A 466 24.30 -2.45 5.15
C LEU A 466 24.84 -2.10 6.53
N ARG A 467 26.17 -2.00 6.71
CA ARG A 467 26.80 -1.65 8.00
C ARG A 467 26.43 -0.24 8.44
N GLU A 468 26.49 0.72 7.53
CA GLU A 468 26.19 2.14 7.77
C GLU A 468 24.70 2.42 7.98
N SER A 469 23.84 1.49 7.56
CA SER A 469 22.38 1.64 7.70
C SER A 469 21.90 1.46 9.13
N ASP A 470 21.44 2.54 9.75
CA ASP A 470 20.89 2.56 11.12
C ASP A 470 19.35 2.59 11.18
N ASN A 471 18.67 2.42 10.04
CA ASN A 471 17.22 2.38 10.01
C ASN A 471 16.66 1.11 10.69
N TRP A 472 15.43 1.19 11.21
CA TRP A 472 14.77 0.09 11.93
C TRP A 472 14.68 -1.20 11.10
N TYR A 473 14.42 -1.07 9.79
CA TYR A 473 14.30 -2.20 8.86
C TYR A 473 15.64 -2.92 8.61
N ALA A 474 16.75 -2.20 8.67
CA ALA A 474 18.09 -2.71 8.40
C ALA A 474 18.56 -3.69 9.47
N LYS A 475 18.00 -3.67 10.69
CA LYS A 475 18.41 -4.60 11.74
C LYS A 475 18.08 -6.06 11.40
N SER A 476 16.89 -6.32 10.87
CA SER A 476 16.52 -7.66 10.42
C SER A 476 17.39 -8.08 9.23
N ALA A 477 17.55 -7.18 8.26
CA ALA A 477 18.40 -7.41 7.09
C ALA A 477 19.86 -7.70 7.47
N LYS A 478 20.44 -6.96 8.43
CA LYS A 478 21.78 -7.18 8.99
C LYS A 478 21.95 -8.61 9.48
N VAL A 479 21.02 -9.09 10.32
CA VAL A 479 21.08 -10.47 10.82
C VAL A 479 20.99 -11.47 9.66
N ASP A 480 20.01 -11.31 8.77
CA ASP A 480 19.79 -12.26 7.68
C ASP A 480 20.98 -12.34 6.71
N ILE A 481 21.50 -11.19 6.28
CA ILE A 481 22.61 -11.09 5.32
C ILE A 481 23.93 -11.53 5.96
N PHE A 482 24.24 -11.10 7.20
CA PHE A 482 25.47 -11.53 7.86
C PHE A 482 25.50 -13.04 8.11
N LEU A 483 24.35 -13.64 8.45
CA LEU A 483 24.26 -15.09 8.57
C LEU A 483 24.41 -15.79 7.22
N HIS A 484 23.83 -15.26 6.15
CA HIS A 484 23.98 -15.76 4.77
C HIS A 484 25.45 -15.74 4.31
N GLU A 485 26.17 -14.65 4.60
CA GLU A 485 27.59 -14.48 4.25
C GLU A 485 28.56 -15.17 5.23
N GLY A 486 28.06 -15.79 6.31
CA GLY A 486 28.89 -16.41 7.33
C GLY A 486 29.67 -15.42 8.22
N LEU A 487 29.27 -14.15 8.24
CA LEU A 487 29.82 -13.07 9.07
C LEU A 487 29.25 -13.15 10.50
N ILE A 488 29.53 -14.26 11.18
CA ILE A 488 28.93 -14.60 12.49
C ILE A 488 29.20 -13.54 13.56
N ASP A 489 30.40 -12.95 13.58
CA ASP A 489 30.75 -11.92 14.57
C ASP A 489 29.95 -10.62 14.39
N GLU A 490 29.67 -10.22 13.14
CA GLU A 490 28.83 -9.05 12.83
C GLU A 490 27.36 -9.32 13.15
N ALA A 491 26.87 -10.54 12.88
CA ALA A 491 25.55 -10.98 13.28
C ALA A 491 25.38 -10.95 14.81
N ILE A 492 26.39 -11.41 15.55
CA ILE A 492 26.44 -11.34 17.02
C ILE A 492 26.39 -9.88 17.51
N ALA A 493 27.18 -8.99 16.91
CA ALA A 493 27.22 -7.57 17.28
C ALA A 493 25.84 -6.92 17.13
N THR A 494 25.13 -7.24 16.04
CA THR A 494 23.80 -6.70 15.73
C THR A 494 22.74 -7.03 16.78
N VAL A 495 22.78 -8.24 17.36
CA VAL A 495 21.81 -8.70 18.38
C VAL A 495 22.27 -8.46 19.82
N SER A 496 23.52 -8.05 20.03
CA SER A 496 24.08 -7.90 21.38
C SER A 496 23.59 -6.67 22.13
N SER A 497 23.09 -5.65 21.40
CA SER A 497 22.50 -4.43 21.96
C SER A 497 21.03 -4.57 22.38
N ASP A 498 20.37 -5.68 22.02
CA ASP A 498 18.97 -5.93 22.41
C ASP A 498 18.87 -6.39 23.87
N SER A 499 18.20 -5.57 24.68
CA SER A 499 17.93 -5.82 26.09
C SER A 499 16.58 -6.51 26.34
N TYR A 500 15.74 -6.64 25.31
CA TYR A 500 14.39 -7.19 25.44
C TYR A 500 14.35 -8.70 25.13
N TYR A 501 13.51 -9.43 25.86
CA TYR A 501 13.39 -10.89 25.81
C TYR A 501 13.43 -11.47 24.40
N ALA A 502 14.39 -12.39 24.17
CA ALA A 502 14.33 -13.48 23.19
C ALA A 502 13.71 -13.14 21.82
N SER A 503 14.32 -12.24 21.04
CA SER A 503 13.97 -12.09 19.63
C SER A 503 14.29 -13.37 18.85
N GLU A 504 13.47 -13.73 17.87
CA GLU A 504 13.71 -14.84 16.95
C GLU A 504 15.10 -14.74 16.28
N SER A 505 15.52 -13.51 15.98
CA SER A 505 16.85 -13.19 15.43
C SER A 505 17.99 -13.65 16.35
N LEU A 506 17.87 -13.45 17.67
CA LEU A 506 18.89 -13.91 18.62
C LEU A 506 19.01 -15.44 18.65
N GLU A 507 17.87 -16.15 18.59
CA GLU A 507 17.88 -17.61 18.55
C GLU A 507 18.61 -18.14 17.30
N ARG A 508 18.35 -17.54 16.13
CA ARG A 508 18.98 -17.89 14.85
C ARG A 508 20.48 -17.60 14.85
N VAL A 509 20.88 -16.43 15.35
CA VAL A 509 22.31 -16.08 15.48
C VAL A 509 23.02 -17.07 16.40
N MET A 510 22.41 -17.46 17.52
CA MET A 510 23.02 -18.46 18.41
C MET A 510 23.18 -19.82 17.73
N ASP A 511 22.20 -20.29 16.96
CA ASP A 511 22.31 -21.56 16.25
C ASP A 511 23.46 -21.55 15.25
N ALA A 512 23.59 -20.47 14.48
CA ALA A 512 24.71 -20.28 13.56
C ALA A 512 26.06 -20.06 14.28
N ALA A 513 26.03 -19.50 15.49
CA ALA A 513 27.23 -19.26 16.30
C ALA A 513 27.74 -20.50 17.05
N ILE A 514 26.94 -21.56 17.26
CA ILE A 514 27.40 -22.76 17.98
C ILE A 514 28.72 -23.33 17.42
N PRO A 515 28.91 -23.51 16.09
CA PRO A 515 30.14 -24.07 15.54
C PRO A 515 31.35 -23.13 15.66
N HIS A 516 31.14 -21.81 15.69
CA HIS A 516 32.20 -20.80 15.52
C HIS A 516 32.52 -20.00 16.79
N ARG A 517 31.50 -19.69 17.60
CA ARG A 517 31.53 -18.90 18.84
C ARG A 517 30.73 -19.56 19.98
N PRO A 518 30.99 -20.83 20.33
CA PRO A 518 30.24 -21.55 21.37
C PRO A 518 30.37 -20.90 22.75
N ASP A 519 31.49 -20.26 23.08
CA ASP A 519 31.67 -19.57 24.36
C ASP A 519 30.70 -18.39 24.55
N TRP A 520 30.46 -17.60 23.48
CA TRP A 520 29.49 -16.50 23.52
C TRP A 520 28.06 -17.04 23.72
N VAL A 521 27.69 -18.10 23.00
CA VAL A 521 26.38 -18.78 23.15
C VAL A 521 26.19 -19.24 24.58
N ILE A 522 27.20 -19.88 25.19
CA ILE A 522 27.14 -20.33 26.58
C ILE A 522 26.88 -19.15 27.51
N VAL A 523 27.65 -18.07 27.41
CA VAL A 523 27.52 -16.92 28.33
C VAL A 523 26.14 -16.27 28.21
N LYS A 524 25.74 -15.90 26.98
CA LYS A 524 24.50 -15.15 26.75
C LYS A 524 23.24 -16.00 27.00
N ALA A 525 23.20 -17.25 26.52
CA ALA A 525 22.03 -18.12 26.72
C ALA A 525 21.86 -18.52 28.19
N ARG A 526 22.96 -18.69 28.95
CA ARG A 526 22.89 -18.91 30.41
C ARG A 526 22.29 -17.70 31.12
N GLN A 527 22.76 -16.49 30.82
CA GLN A 527 22.23 -15.26 31.41
C GLN A 527 20.71 -15.17 31.21
N ILE A 528 20.23 -15.36 29.98
CA ILE A 528 18.79 -15.27 29.65
C ILE A 528 18.00 -16.38 30.35
N ALA A 529 18.50 -17.63 30.32
CA ALA A 529 17.83 -18.75 30.97
C ALA A 529 17.70 -18.53 32.49
N GLU A 530 18.77 -18.11 33.14
CA GLU A 530 18.80 -17.84 34.58
C GLU A 530 17.88 -16.69 34.95
N GLU A 531 17.84 -15.60 34.17
CA GLU A 531 16.94 -14.47 34.41
C GLU A 531 15.46 -14.88 34.33
N ILE A 532 15.07 -15.62 33.29
CA ILE A 532 13.71 -16.15 33.14
C ILE A 532 13.36 -17.07 34.32
N MET A 533 14.29 -17.96 34.70
CA MET A 533 14.06 -18.86 35.83
C MET A 533 13.91 -18.06 37.13
N ASN A 534 14.76 -17.07 37.39
CA ASN A 534 14.77 -16.25 38.61
C ASN A 534 13.47 -15.46 38.81
N GLN A 535 12.83 -14.98 37.75
CA GLN A 535 11.54 -14.26 37.83
C GLN A 535 10.38 -15.10 38.37
N GLY A 536 10.49 -16.44 38.39
CA GLY A 536 9.48 -17.30 39.02
C GLY A 536 8.19 -17.48 38.21
N LYS A 537 8.11 -16.92 37.00
CA LYS A 537 6.95 -17.01 36.09
C LYS A 537 6.90 -18.37 35.38
N ALA A 538 6.02 -19.27 35.83
CA ALA A 538 5.99 -20.66 35.38
C ALA A 538 5.60 -20.84 33.90
N ASP A 539 4.81 -19.94 33.35
CA ASP A 539 4.47 -19.82 31.93
C ASP A 539 5.71 -19.64 31.04
N ARG A 540 6.81 -19.07 31.55
CA ARG A 540 8.03 -18.77 30.78
C ARG A 540 9.12 -19.84 30.83
N TYR A 541 8.95 -20.89 31.64
CA TYR A 541 10.01 -21.92 31.82
C TYR A 541 10.33 -22.70 30.54
N ASP A 542 9.37 -22.86 29.64
CA ASP A 542 9.58 -23.47 28.33
C ASP A 542 10.63 -22.71 27.50
N ASN A 543 10.63 -21.37 27.58
CA ASN A 543 11.63 -20.52 26.94
C ASN A 543 13.01 -20.66 27.60
N ALA A 544 13.08 -20.72 28.94
CA ALA A 544 14.34 -20.96 29.65
C ALA A 544 14.98 -22.29 29.24
N VAL A 545 14.18 -23.36 29.11
CA VAL A 545 14.66 -24.67 28.66
C VAL A 545 15.13 -24.63 27.20
N ARG A 546 14.50 -23.83 26.34
CA ARG A 546 14.95 -23.62 24.96
C ARG A 546 16.37 -23.03 24.91
N TRP A 547 16.66 -22.03 25.74
CA TRP A 547 18.01 -21.46 25.87
C TRP A 547 19.01 -22.47 26.42
N LEU A 548 18.63 -23.26 27.43
CA LEU A 548 19.49 -24.31 27.98
C LEU A 548 19.85 -25.41 26.98
N LYS A 549 18.97 -25.70 26.00
CA LYS A 549 19.33 -26.61 24.89
C LYS A 549 20.49 -26.06 24.06
N LYS A 550 20.49 -24.75 23.76
CA LYS A 550 21.59 -24.09 23.04
C LYS A 550 22.88 -24.09 23.87
N VAL A 551 22.80 -23.86 25.18
CA VAL A 551 23.93 -23.99 26.11
C VAL A 551 24.52 -25.40 26.07
N LYS A 552 23.68 -26.44 26.17
CA LYS A 552 24.11 -27.85 26.06
C LYS A 552 24.81 -28.11 24.73
N ALA A 553 24.23 -27.67 23.62
CA ALA A 553 24.80 -27.84 22.28
C ALA A 553 26.18 -27.19 22.17
N ALA A 554 26.35 -25.96 22.66
CA ALA A 554 27.64 -25.27 22.68
C ALA A 554 28.69 -25.95 23.58
N TYR A 555 28.31 -26.47 24.76
CA TYR A 555 29.22 -27.26 25.60
C TYR A 555 29.65 -28.58 24.93
N VAL A 556 28.72 -29.24 24.21
CA VAL A 556 29.02 -30.45 23.44
C VAL A 556 30.00 -30.13 22.31
N GLN A 557 29.78 -29.02 21.60
CA GLN A 557 30.67 -28.56 20.52
C GLN A 557 32.10 -28.31 21.02
N LEU A 558 32.26 -27.80 22.25
CA LEU A 558 33.55 -27.60 22.91
C LEU A 558 34.16 -28.87 23.53
N GLY A 559 33.48 -30.02 23.48
CA GLY A 559 33.92 -31.25 24.16
C GLY A 559 33.91 -31.15 25.70
N LYS A 560 33.11 -30.24 26.25
CA LYS A 560 33.03 -29.91 27.69
C LYS A 560 31.75 -30.46 28.33
N GLN A 561 31.36 -31.69 28.01
CA GLN A 561 30.10 -32.29 28.50
C GLN A 561 30.05 -32.42 30.04
N SER A 562 31.20 -32.64 30.68
CA SER A 562 31.32 -32.70 32.15
C SER A 562 30.96 -31.36 32.80
N GLN A 563 31.35 -30.23 32.20
CA GLN A 563 31.03 -28.90 32.71
C GLN A 563 29.53 -28.60 32.56
N TRP A 564 28.90 -29.04 31.47
CA TRP A 564 27.45 -28.97 31.33
C TRP A 564 26.73 -29.75 32.44
N SER A 565 27.17 -30.98 32.75
CA SER A 565 26.58 -31.78 33.83
C SER A 565 26.66 -31.09 35.19
N VAL A 566 27.81 -30.45 35.50
CA VAL A 566 27.99 -29.68 36.73
C VAL A 566 27.07 -28.45 36.77
N TYR A 567 27.05 -27.67 35.70
CA TYR A 567 26.22 -26.47 35.62
C TYR A 567 24.73 -26.79 35.75
N ARG A 568 24.28 -27.85 35.10
CA ARG A 568 22.89 -28.30 35.22
C ARG A 568 22.54 -28.75 36.64
N ALA A 569 23.41 -29.53 37.29
CA ALA A 569 23.17 -29.97 38.67
C ALA A 569 23.06 -28.77 39.63
N GLN A 570 23.83 -27.70 39.39
CA GLN A 570 23.70 -26.44 40.12
C GLN A 570 22.31 -25.80 39.91
N LEU A 571 21.80 -25.73 38.66
CA LEU A 571 20.47 -25.20 38.38
C LEU A 571 19.35 -26.03 39.04
N GLU A 572 19.46 -27.35 39.02
CA GLU A 572 18.52 -28.27 39.68
C GLU A 572 18.48 -28.04 41.20
N ASN A 573 19.63 -27.74 41.83
CA ASN A 573 19.71 -27.41 43.25
C ASN A 573 19.06 -26.06 43.57
N ILE A 574 19.38 -25.00 42.81
CA ILE A 574 18.86 -23.64 43.04
C ILE A 574 17.34 -23.56 42.80
N HIS A 575 16.84 -24.27 41.79
CA HIS A 575 15.45 -24.17 41.36
C HIS A 575 14.58 -25.39 41.69
N GLY A 576 15.06 -26.34 42.51
CA GLY A 576 14.40 -27.62 42.80
C GLY A 576 12.97 -27.53 43.35
N ARG A 577 12.57 -26.39 43.90
CA ARG A 577 11.18 -26.15 44.38
C ARG A 577 10.18 -25.84 43.25
N LYS A 578 10.64 -25.54 42.03
CA LYS A 578 9.83 -25.16 40.86
C LYS A 578 9.42 -26.41 40.07
N ARG A 579 8.31 -27.06 40.45
CA ARG A 579 7.87 -28.36 39.90
C ARG A 579 7.78 -28.43 38.37
N LYS A 580 7.18 -27.41 37.72
CA LYS A 580 7.07 -27.34 36.25
C LYS A 580 8.44 -27.29 35.57
N LEU A 581 9.37 -26.49 36.10
CA LEU A 581 10.74 -26.40 35.57
C LEU A 581 11.50 -27.73 35.70
N MET A 582 11.36 -28.41 36.84
CA MET A 582 11.98 -29.71 37.07
C MET A 582 11.44 -30.80 36.13
N GLU A 583 10.17 -30.71 35.73
CA GLU A 583 9.61 -31.58 34.70
C GLU A 583 10.23 -31.31 33.32
N LEU A 584 10.35 -30.03 32.93
CA LEU A 584 10.98 -29.65 31.66
C LEU A 584 12.47 -30.02 31.60
N PHE A 585 13.20 -29.97 32.72
CA PHE A 585 14.58 -30.44 32.79
C PHE A 585 14.74 -31.93 32.51
N LYS A 586 13.72 -32.76 32.81
CA LYS A 586 13.75 -34.18 32.39
C LYS A 586 13.77 -34.32 30.88
N GLY A 587 13.21 -33.36 30.13
CA GLY A 587 13.27 -33.30 28.67
C GLY A 587 14.66 -33.02 28.10
N LEU A 588 15.57 -32.39 28.87
CA LEU A 588 16.96 -32.15 28.46
C LEU A 588 17.83 -33.43 28.51
N ASN A 589 17.30 -34.53 29.09
CA ASN A 589 17.95 -35.83 29.19
C ASN A 589 17.87 -36.67 27.90
N LYS A 590 16.88 -36.42 27.04
CA LYS A 590 16.77 -37.16 25.78
C LYS A 590 17.79 -36.58 24.81
N VAL A 591 18.60 -37.48 24.24
CA VAL A 591 19.63 -37.18 23.23
C VAL A 591 18.97 -36.60 22.00
#